data_AF-A0A517THX8-F1
#
_entry.id   AF-A0A517THX8-F1
#
_cell.length_a   1.000
_cell.length_b   1.000
_cell.length_c   1.000
_cell.angle_alpha   90.00
_cell.angle_beta   90.00
_cell.angle_gamma   90.00
#
_symmetry.space_group_name_H-M   'P 1'
#
loop_
_entity.id
_entity.type
_entity.pdbx_description
1 polymer ?
#
loop_
_entity_poly.entity_id
_entity_poly.type
_entity_poly.pdbx_seq_one_letter_code
_entity_poly.pdbx_strand_id
1 'polypeptide(L)'
;MTNRFGVMEIQPYKSFEPLCLGESTRDDCVTAFGKPLQNRTNSEGIEEFHYPHFILRFDREKRVLQECTLIPRASATIDDIEITWDYAFLRQACSRDGLPRDMHGFIVLADLGIAVTGIHDNDDSQLAITVFSEGAFDDLLKESVPFDRSMLD
;
A
#
# COMPACT_ATOMS: atom_id res chain seq x y z
N MET A 1 1.46 -10.75 23.30
CA MET A 1 2.66 -10.47 22.49
C MET A 1 2.60 -9.01 22.11
N THR A 2 3.50 -8.20 22.65
CA THR A 2 3.46 -6.74 22.53
C THR A 2 3.99 -6.35 21.15
N ASN A 3 3.18 -5.62 20.39
CA ASN A 3 3.55 -5.05 19.10
C ASN A 3 4.79 -4.16 19.32
N ARG A 4 5.96 -4.59 18.84
CA ARG A 4 7.22 -3.85 19.04
C ARG A 4 7.39 -2.67 18.09
N PHE A 5 6.47 -2.51 17.16
CA PHE A 5 6.44 -1.43 16.20
C PHE A 5 5.28 -0.51 16.58
N GLY A 6 5.55 0.78 16.71
CA GLY A 6 4.51 1.80 16.86
C GLY A 6 3.59 1.82 15.63
N VAL A 7 2.65 2.75 15.61
CA VAL A 7 1.86 3.03 14.40
C VAL A 7 2.84 3.34 13.26
N MET A 8 2.71 2.63 12.14
CA MET A 8 3.57 2.84 10.98
C MET A 8 3.18 4.16 10.31
N GLU A 9 4.15 5.04 10.07
CA GLU A 9 3.91 6.30 9.35
C GLU A 9 4.25 6.12 7.87
N ILE A 10 3.31 6.48 7.01
CA ILE A 10 3.46 6.41 5.56
C ILE A 10 3.51 7.82 5.01
N GLN A 11 4.59 8.10 4.29
CA GLN A 11 4.73 9.29 3.47
C GLN A 11 4.50 8.91 2.01
N PRO A 12 3.48 9.48 1.33
CA PRO A 12 3.17 9.21 -0.07
C PRO A 12 4.42 9.17 -0.94
N TYR A 13 4.57 8.09 -1.71
CA TYR A 13 5.68 7.82 -2.63
C TYR A 13 7.09 7.72 -2.05
N LYS A 14 7.27 8.03 -0.76
CA LYS A 14 8.60 8.21 -0.16
C LYS A 14 8.93 7.09 0.79
N SER A 15 8.08 6.80 1.76
CA SER A 15 8.44 5.90 2.84
C SER A 15 7.25 5.20 3.47
N PHE A 16 7.56 4.04 4.04
CA PHE A 16 6.80 3.49 5.15
C PHE A 16 7.83 3.29 6.28
N GLU A 17 7.83 4.18 7.25
CA GLU A 17 8.99 4.33 8.14
C GLU A 17 9.31 3.03 8.90
N PRO A 18 10.61 2.65 9.00
CA PRO A 18 11.80 3.44 8.67
C PRO A 18 12.36 3.24 7.24
N LEU A 19 11.59 2.65 6.32
CA LEU A 19 12.08 2.31 4.97
C LEU A 19 11.63 3.32 3.91
N CYS A 20 12.49 3.52 2.92
CA CYS A 20 12.26 4.40 1.78
C CYS A 20 11.96 3.60 0.50
N LEU A 21 10.89 3.98 -0.20
CA LEU A 21 10.55 3.45 -1.51
C LEU A 21 11.60 3.90 -2.54
N GLY A 22 12.01 2.99 -3.42
CA GLY A 22 13.04 3.22 -4.44
C GLY A 22 14.48 3.21 -3.92
N GLU A 23 14.69 3.09 -2.60
CA GLU A 23 16.03 3.16 -1.99
C GLU A 23 16.34 1.95 -1.10
N SER A 24 15.42 1.58 -0.19
CA SER A 24 15.69 0.53 0.79
C SER A 24 15.87 -0.83 0.14
N THR A 25 16.93 -1.52 0.52
CA THR A 25 17.25 -2.86 0.04
C THR A 25 16.59 -3.93 0.92
N ARG A 26 16.71 -5.19 0.48
CA ARG A 26 16.27 -6.36 1.27
C ARG A 26 16.93 -6.42 2.65
N ASP A 27 18.22 -6.08 2.72
CA ASP A 27 18.98 -6.13 3.97
C ASP A 27 18.52 -5.01 4.92
N ASP A 28 18.14 -3.84 4.39
CA ASP A 28 17.53 -2.77 5.17
C ASP A 28 16.17 -3.23 5.74
N CYS A 29 15.34 -3.90 4.93
CA CYS A 29 14.06 -4.45 5.39
C CYS A 29 14.24 -5.46 6.53
N VAL A 30 15.19 -6.40 6.40
CA VAL A 30 15.48 -7.38 7.44
C VAL A 30 16.07 -6.73 8.69
N THR A 31 16.86 -5.67 8.53
CA THR A 31 17.40 -4.90 9.65
C THR A 31 16.28 -4.16 10.40
N ALA A 32 15.35 -3.55 9.69
CA ALA A 32 14.23 -2.80 10.25
C ALA A 32 13.18 -3.68 10.94
N PHE A 33 12.75 -4.76 10.27
CA PHE A 33 11.58 -5.55 10.70
C PHE A 33 11.92 -6.98 11.13
N GLY A 34 13.20 -7.37 11.07
CA GLY A 34 13.62 -8.75 11.28
C GLY A 34 13.34 -9.62 10.05
N LYS A 35 13.55 -10.94 10.23
CA LYS A 35 13.34 -11.90 9.15
C LYS A 35 11.85 -11.99 8.79
N PRO A 36 11.49 -11.97 7.51
CA PRO A 36 10.11 -12.18 7.10
C PRO A 36 9.67 -13.60 7.44
N LEU A 37 8.35 -13.78 7.60
CA LEU A 37 7.75 -15.10 7.80
C LEU A 37 7.94 -15.98 6.56
N GLN A 38 7.87 -15.37 5.38
CA GLN A 38 8.08 -16.02 4.10
C GLN A 38 8.78 -15.07 3.13
N ASN A 39 9.63 -15.64 2.28
CA ASN A 39 10.16 -14.98 1.09
C ASN A 39 9.64 -15.75 -0.13
N ARG A 40 8.99 -15.07 -1.07
CA ARG A 40 8.42 -15.65 -2.28
C ARG A 40 8.82 -14.84 -3.50
N THR A 41 8.75 -15.48 -4.65
CA THR A 41 8.74 -14.80 -5.95
C THR A 41 7.40 -15.07 -6.60
N ASN A 42 6.67 -14.03 -6.97
CA ASN A 42 5.37 -14.20 -7.62
C ASN A 42 5.53 -14.62 -9.09
N SER A 43 4.42 -14.85 -9.80
CA SER A 43 4.43 -15.27 -11.21
C SER A 43 5.08 -14.27 -12.17
N GLU A 44 5.20 -13.00 -11.77
CA GLU A 44 5.81 -11.92 -12.55
C GLU A 44 7.31 -11.78 -12.27
N GLY A 45 7.86 -12.62 -11.38
CA GLY A 45 9.26 -12.57 -10.99
C GLY A 45 9.57 -11.51 -9.93
N ILE A 46 8.54 -10.91 -9.31
CA ILE A 46 8.68 -9.93 -8.23
C ILE A 46 8.94 -10.67 -6.94
N GLU A 47 9.98 -10.25 -6.21
CA GLU A 47 10.30 -10.79 -4.89
C GLU A 47 9.42 -10.13 -3.82
N GLU A 48 8.93 -10.94 -2.89
CA GLU A 48 8.02 -10.53 -1.84
C GLU A 48 8.49 -11.01 -0.46
N PHE A 49 8.57 -10.09 0.50
CA PHE A 49 8.75 -10.41 1.91
C PHE A 49 7.42 -10.30 2.63
N HIS A 50 6.98 -11.41 3.23
CA HIS A 50 5.70 -11.50 3.94
C HIS A 50 5.93 -11.36 5.44
N TYR A 51 5.34 -10.32 6.03
CA TYR A 51 5.29 -10.05 7.46
C TYR A 51 3.86 -10.24 7.99
N PRO A 52 3.63 -10.29 9.32
CA PRO A 52 2.31 -10.54 9.88
C PRO A 52 1.20 -9.58 9.43
N HIS A 53 1.54 -8.34 9.08
CA HIS A 53 0.58 -7.27 8.79
C HIS A 53 0.86 -6.52 7.49
N PHE A 54 1.90 -6.91 6.74
CA PHE A 54 2.23 -6.27 5.48
C PHE A 54 3.11 -7.17 4.62
N ILE A 55 3.15 -6.85 3.32
CA ILE A 55 3.96 -7.52 2.31
C ILE A 55 4.81 -6.46 1.63
N LEU A 56 6.11 -6.67 1.56
CA LEU A 56 7.04 -5.80 0.84
C LEU A 56 7.33 -6.40 -0.52
N ARG A 57 7.27 -5.59 -1.57
CA ARG A 57 7.67 -6.00 -2.93
C ARG A 57 8.87 -5.19 -3.40
N PHE A 58 9.76 -5.86 -4.11
CA PHE A 58 11.00 -5.28 -4.59
C PHE A 58 10.99 -5.15 -6.10
N ASP A 59 11.45 -4.00 -6.58
CA ASP A 59 11.71 -3.75 -7.99
C ASP A 59 12.64 -4.85 -8.52
N ARG A 60 12.25 -5.44 -9.65
CA ARG A 60 12.93 -6.61 -10.23
C ARG A 60 14.36 -6.29 -10.69
N GLU A 61 14.60 -5.10 -11.21
CA GLU A 61 15.89 -4.71 -11.80
C GLU A 61 16.79 -4.02 -10.78
N LYS A 62 16.25 -3.03 -10.07
CA LYS A 62 16.96 -2.22 -9.07
C LYS A 62 17.15 -2.96 -7.75
N ARG A 63 16.30 -3.96 -7.46
CA ARG A 63 16.35 -4.79 -6.23
C ARG A 63 16.17 -3.97 -4.95
N VAL A 64 15.45 -2.87 -5.06
CA VAL A 64 15.03 -1.97 -3.97
C VAL A 64 13.53 -2.10 -3.73
N LEU A 65 13.08 -1.72 -2.55
CA LEU A 65 11.68 -1.70 -2.16
C LEU A 65 10.88 -0.82 -3.13
N GLN A 66 9.80 -1.35 -3.67
CA GLN A 66 8.92 -0.65 -4.62
C GLN A 66 7.51 -0.45 -4.05
N GLU A 67 7.03 -1.42 -3.28
CA GLU A 67 5.69 -1.39 -2.71
C GLU A 67 5.64 -1.95 -1.29
N CYS A 68 4.69 -1.47 -0.51
CA CYS A 68 4.25 -2.07 0.74
C CYS A 68 2.73 -2.25 0.72
N THR A 69 2.26 -3.50 0.69
CA THR A 69 0.84 -3.82 0.88
C THR A 69 0.57 -4.09 2.34
N LEU A 70 -0.22 -3.24 2.98
CA LEU A 70 -0.83 -3.49 4.27
C LEU A 70 -1.98 -4.49 4.09
N ILE A 71 -2.07 -5.44 5.02
CA ILE A 71 -3.19 -6.39 5.12
C ILE A 71 -4.03 -6.09 6.37
N PRO A 72 -5.28 -6.59 6.45
CA PRO A 72 -6.23 -6.15 7.47
C PRO A 72 -5.65 -6.21 8.88
N ARG A 73 -5.98 -5.20 9.68
CA ARG A 73 -5.49 -4.97 11.07
C ARG A 73 -4.07 -4.44 11.18
N ALA A 74 -3.40 -4.08 10.07
CA ALA A 74 -2.22 -3.24 10.19
C ALA A 74 -2.62 -1.87 10.77
N SER A 75 -1.79 -1.33 11.67
CA SER A 75 -1.97 0.00 12.24
C SER A 75 -0.97 0.95 11.58
N ALA A 76 -1.48 1.89 10.79
CA ALA A 76 -0.67 2.88 10.11
C ALA A 76 -1.43 4.20 9.93
N THR A 77 -0.69 5.26 9.66
CA THR A 77 -1.20 6.56 9.21
C THR A 77 -0.61 6.89 7.85
N ILE A 78 -1.40 7.53 6.98
CA ILE A 78 -0.97 8.03 5.67
C ILE A 78 -1.32 9.51 5.62
N ASP A 79 -0.31 10.39 5.58
CA ASP A 79 -0.51 11.84 5.56
C ASP A 79 -1.51 12.31 6.66
N ASP A 80 -1.24 11.88 7.90
CA ASP A 80 -2.08 12.08 9.11
C ASP A 80 -3.47 11.42 9.11
N ILE A 81 -3.82 10.63 8.09
CA ILE A 81 -5.07 9.86 8.05
C ILE A 81 -4.84 8.48 8.68
N GLU A 82 -5.56 8.17 9.76
CA GLU A 82 -5.55 6.84 10.38
C GLU A 82 -6.26 5.81 9.49
N ILE A 83 -5.66 4.64 9.31
CA ILE A 83 -6.26 3.53 8.58
C ILE A 83 -7.27 2.79 9.47
N THR A 84 -8.56 2.93 9.17
CA THR A 84 -9.68 2.27 9.87
C THR A 84 -10.27 1.05 9.15
N TRP A 85 -9.71 0.65 8.00
CA TRP A 85 -10.14 -0.53 7.23
C TRP A 85 -11.63 -0.55 6.84
N ASP A 86 -12.23 0.61 6.62
CA ASP A 86 -13.64 0.78 6.33
C ASP A 86 -13.91 1.95 5.36
N TYR A 87 -15.19 2.19 5.06
CA TYR A 87 -15.62 3.31 4.23
C TYR A 87 -15.27 4.68 4.83
N ALA A 88 -15.04 4.80 6.14
CA ALA A 88 -14.66 6.07 6.76
C ALA A 88 -13.24 6.48 6.37
N PHE A 89 -12.30 5.52 6.36
CA PHE A 89 -10.96 5.73 5.80
C PHE A 89 -11.04 6.08 4.32
N LEU A 90 -11.73 5.26 3.52
CA LEU A 90 -11.79 5.47 2.07
C LEU A 90 -12.38 6.84 1.71
N ARG A 91 -13.42 7.29 2.42
CA ARG A 91 -14.00 8.62 2.24
C ARG A 91 -13.01 9.74 2.53
N GLN A 92 -12.27 9.66 3.63
CA GLN A 92 -11.27 10.66 3.99
C GLN A 92 -10.13 10.68 2.95
N ALA A 93 -9.63 9.52 2.56
CA ALA A 93 -8.57 9.39 1.57
C ALA A 93 -8.99 9.95 0.20
N CYS A 94 -10.19 9.60 -0.30
CA CYS A 94 -10.75 10.16 -1.53
C CYS A 94 -10.94 11.69 -1.46
N SER A 95 -11.32 12.22 -0.29
CA SER A 95 -11.45 13.67 -0.10
C SER A 95 -10.11 14.37 -0.13
N ARG A 96 -9.05 13.75 0.42
CA ARG A 96 -7.69 14.29 0.44
C ARG A 96 -7.04 14.24 -0.93
N ASP A 97 -7.23 13.14 -1.65
CA ASP A 97 -6.68 12.90 -2.99
C ASP A 97 -7.33 13.77 -4.09
N GLY A 98 -8.64 14.01 -3.99
CA GLY A 98 -9.33 14.90 -4.93
C GLY A 98 -9.69 14.29 -6.30
N LEU A 99 -8.93 13.32 -6.83
CA LEU A 99 -9.19 12.70 -8.14
C LEU A 99 -8.96 11.16 -8.15
N PRO A 100 -9.65 10.39 -7.29
CA PRO A 100 -9.50 8.95 -7.19
C PRO A 100 -9.91 8.29 -8.49
N ARG A 101 -9.22 7.20 -8.82
CA ARG A 101 -9.37 6.47 -10.07
C ARG A 101 -9.78 5.03 -9.77
N ASP A 102 -10.78 4.54 -10.48
CA ASP A 102 -11.15 3.12 -10.49
C ASP A 102 -10.43 2.43 -11.63
N MET A 103 -9.86 1.28 -11.32
CA MET A 103 -9.08 0.49 -12.24
C MET A 103 -9.12 -0.95 -11.80
N HIS A 104 -9.79 -1.84 -12.54
CA HIS A 104 -9.79 -3.29 -12.30
C HIS A 104 -10.13 -3.72 -10.85
N GLY A 105 -11.02 -3.00 -10.14
CA GLY A 105 -11.34 -3.31 -8.74
C GLY A 105 -10.34 -2.76 -7.73
N PHE A 106 -9.51 -1.80 -8.15
CA PHE A 106 -8.64 -0.99 -7.30
C PHE A 106 -9.13 0.45 -7.33
N ILE A 107 -9.14 1.10 -6.17
CA ILE A 107 -9.23 2.56 -6.08
C ILE A 107 -7.84 3.10 -5.91
N VAL A 108 -7.32 3.77 -6.93
CA VAL A 108 -6.00 4.40 -6.93
C VAL A 108 -6.16 5.87 -6.52
N LEU A 109 -5.42 6.24 -5.48
CA LEU A 109 -5.35 7.58 -4.89
C LEU A 109 -3.93 8.12 -5.13
N ALA A 110 -3.72 8.67 -6.32
CA ALA A 110 -2.42 9.07 -6.81
C ALA A 110 -1.82 10.26 -6.05
N ASP A 111 -2.58 11.17 -5.46
CA ASP A 111 -1.96 12.24 -4.65
C ASP A 111 -1.47 11.69 -3.29
N LEU A 112 -2.02 10.54 -2.86
CA LEU A 112 -1.62 9.82 -1.65
C LEU A 112 -0.61 8.69 -1.89
N GLY A 113 -0.34 8.33 -3.16
CA GLY A 113 0.54 7.21 -3.51
C GLY A 113 0.06 5.87 -2.98
N ILE A 114 -1.26 5.66 -2.92
CA ILE A 114 -1.87 4.41 -2.44
C ILE A 114 -2.93 3.84 -3.39
N ALA A 115 -3.11 2.53 -3.35
CA ALA A 115 -4.20 1.80 -3.97
C ALA A 115 -4.98 1.01 -2.92
N VAL A 116 -6.30 1.00 -2.99
CA VAL A 116 -7.20 0.37 -2.01
C VAL A 116 -8.07 -0.67 -2.70
N THR A 117 -8.16 -1.86 -2.11
CA THR A 117 -9.00 -2.98 -2.57
C THR A 117 -9.89 -3.51 -1.44
N GLY A 118 -10.99 -4.18 -1.77
CA GLY A 118 -11.89 -4.84 -0.81
C GLY A 118 -12.83 -3.92 0.00
N ILE A 119 -12.48 -2.64 0.19
CA ILE A 119 -13.35 -1.71 0.95
C ILE A 119 -14.62 -1.36 0.16
N HIS A 120 -14.46 -1.02 -1.12
CA HIS A 120 -15.52 -0.43 -1.95
C HIS A 120 -16.51 -1.44 -2.53
N ASP A 121 -16.14 -2.72 -2.52
CA ASP A 121 -16.95 -3.85 -2.96
C ASP A 121 -17.29 -4.82 -1.81
N ASN A 122 -16.82 -4.50 -0.59
CA ASN A 122 -17.02 -5.29 0.63
C ASN A 122 -16.52 -6.75 0.49
N ASP A 123 -15.39 -6.92 -0.22
CA ASP A 123 -14.69 -8.19 -0.36
C ASP A 123 -13.50 -8.28 0.62
N ASP A 124 -13.78 -8.87 1.80
CA ASP A 124 -12.78 -9.13 2.84
C ASP A 124 -11.57 -9.94 2.35
N SER A 125 -11.73 -10.75 1.30
CA SER A 125 -10.64 -11.58 0.76
C SER A 125 -9.63 -10.77 -0.04
N GLN A 126 -10.04 -9.59 -0.53
CA GLN A 126 -9.23 -8.66 -1.30
C GLN A 126 -8.84 -7.42 -0.50
N LEU A 127 -9.29 -7.28 0.75
CA LEU A 127 -9.07 -6.11 1.57
C LEU A 127 -7.58 -5.83 1.78
N ALA A 128 -7.08 -4.75 1.17
CA ALA A 128 -5.69 -4.34 1.25
C ALA A 128 -5.52 -2.86 0.95
N ILE A 129 -4.41 -2.28 1.44
CA ILE A 129 -3.96 -0.93 1.09
C ILE A 129 -2.51 -1.03 0.67
N THR A 130 -2.22 -0.71 -0.58
CA THR A 130 -0.87 -0.75 -1.15
C THR A 130 -0.32 0.64 -1.28
N VAL A 131 0.81 0.90 -0.64
CA VAL A 131 1.65 2.09 -0.87
C VAL A 131 2.65 1.75 -1.97
N PHE A 132 2.82 2.64 -2.94
CA PHE A 132 3.69 2.39 -4.09
C PHE A 132 4.64 3.56 -4.39
N SER A 133 5.78 3.26 -5.02
CA SER A 133 6.75 4.27 -5.46
C SER A 133 6.20 5.09 -6.63
N GLU A 134 6.70 6.32 -6.80
CA GLU A 134 6.34 7.18 -7.92
C GLU A 134 6.59 6.46 -9.26
N GLY A 135 5.65 6.57 -10.20
CA GLY A 135 5.73 5.90 -11.50
C GLY A 135 5.19 4.47 -11.54
N ALA A 136 5.01 3.78 -10.39
CA ALA A 136 4.63 2.36 -10.39
C ALA A 136 3.23 2.10 -10.98
N PHE A 137 2.32 3.06 -10.84
CA PHE A 137 0.94 2.95 -11.32
C PHE A 137 0.65 3.81 -12.57
N ASP A 138 1.64 4.53 -13.12
CA ASP A 138 1.42 5.52 -14.18
C ASP A 138 0.79 4.93 -15.45
N ASP A 139 1.23 3.74 -15.86
CA ASP A 139 0.68 3.08 -17.05
C ASP A 139 -0.75 2.62 -16.81
N LEU A 140 -1.01 2.07 -15.63
CA LEU A 140 -2.35 1.61 -15.25
C LEU A 140 -3.33 2.80 -15.09
N LEU A 141 -2.84 3.92 -14.57
CA LEU A 141 -3.61 5.16 -14.43
C LEU A 141 -4.07 5.73 -15.79
N LYS A 142 -3.33 5.51 -16.89
CA LYS A 142 -3.76 5.94 -18.24
C LYS A 142 -5.03 5.23 -18.70
N GLU A 143 -5.26 4.01 -18.24
CA GLU A 143 -6.41 3.16 -18.62
C GLU A 143 -7.57 3.22 -17.62
N SER A 144 -7.33 3.81 -16.44
CA SER A 144 -8.33 3.96 -15.38
C SER A 144 -9.50 4.88 -15.77
N VAL A 145 -10.56 4.86 -14.96
CA VAL A 145 -11.70 5.79 -15.05
C VAL A 145 -11.85 6.57 -13.74
N PRO A 146 -12.54 7.72 -13.71
CA PRO A 146 -12.86 8.38 -12.44
C PRO A 146 -13.66 7.45 -11.53
N PHE A 147 -13.29 7.37 -10.25
CA PHE A 147 -14.05 6.60 -9.26
C PHE A 147 -15.38 7.30 -8.93
N ASP A 148 -16.49 6.54 -8.97
CA ASP A 148 -17.81 7.05 -8.59
C ASP A 148 -17.94 7.12 -7.07
N ARG A 149 -17.88 8.35 -6.54
CA ARG A 149 -17.93 8.63 -5.11
C ARG A 149 -19.34 8.54 -4.53
N SER A 150 -20.39 8.43 -5.35
CA SER A 150 -21.77 8.32 -4.83
C SER A 150 -21.98 7.08 -3.95
N MET A 151 -21.12 6.06 -4.11
CA MET A 151 -21.09 4.87 -3.28
C MET A 151 -20.52 5.11 -1.87
N LEU A 152 -19.86 6.24 -1.65
CA LEU A 152 -19.36 6.59 -0.33
C LEU A 152 -20.46 7.23 0.52
N ASP A 153 -21.42 7.97 -0.04
CA ASP A 153 -22.39 8.79 0.73
C ASP A 153 -23.37 8.02 1.62
#